data_AF-A0A0D0SCL7-F1
#
_entry.id   AF-A0A0D0SCL7-F1
#
_cell.length_a   1.000
_cell.length_b   1.000
_cell.length_c   1.000
_cell.angle_alpha   90.00
_cell.angle_beta   90.00
_cell.angle_gamma   90.00
#
_symmetry.space_group_name_H-M   'P 1'
#
loop_
_entity.id
_entity.type
_entity.pdbx_description
1 polymer ?
#
loop_
_entity_poly.entity_id
_entity_poly.type
_entity_poly.pdbx_seq_one_letter_code
_entity_poly.pdbx_strand_id
1 'polypeptide(L)'
;MTLYDIEKQLSQIMHAEDRNWLTAYRLLRTVSNEKLWKNQGFYSFTEWLKDFAVRNKISESVLWRNKHAGDILYSYCEAKGRDANKIRPEDREVRILTPGKLELAQKISKQQDGKDDLKCLVQLTDRIVDGKMSRNDLQDIYESVRESRSSNKK
;
A
#
# COMPACT_ATOMS: atom_id res chain seq x y z
N MET A 1 16.24 12.25 -10.61
CA MET A 1 15.55 11.27 -11.49
C MET A 1 14.39 12.01 -12.14
N THR A 2 14.18 11.90 -13.45
CA THR A 2 13.11 12.63 -14.13
C THR A 2 11.78 11.87 -14.07
N LEU A 3 10.65 12.52 -14.36
CA LEU A 3 9.36 11.81 -14.47
C LEU A 3 9.41 10.71 -15.54
N TYR A 4 10.07 10.99 -16.67
CA TYR A 4 10.23 10.01 -17.76
C TYR A 4 10.97 8.75 -17.28
N ASP A 5 12.06 8.90 -16.52
CA ASP A 5 12.81 7.77 -15.97
C ASP A 5 11.94 6.93 -15.03
N ILE A 6 11.11 7.59 -14.20
CA ILE A 6 10.18 6.93 -13.29
C ILE A 6 9.11 6.19 -14.07
N GLU A 7 8.48 6.82 -15.06
CA GLU A 7 7.44 6.18 -15.88
C GLU A 7 7.97 4.91 -16.58
N LYS A 8 9.18 4.99 -17.13
CA LYS A 8 9.85 3.83 -17.76
C LYS A 8 10.05 2.70 -16.76
N GLN A 9 10.65 2.99 -15.60
CA GLN A 9 10.89 1.97 -14.56
C GLN A 9 9.60 1.41 -13.99
N LEU A 10 8.61 2.27 -13.73
CA LEU A 10 7.31 1.87 -13.19
C LEU A 10 6.60 0.93 -14.18
N SER A 11 6.59 1.27 -15.48
CA SER A 11 6.01 0.40 -16.51
C SER A 11 6.69 -0.97 -16.54
N GLN A 12 8.02 -1.01 -16.51
CA GLN A 12 8.79 -2.27 -16.46
C GLN A 12 8.42 -3.13 -15.24
N ILE A 13 8.36 -2.54 -14.04
CA ILE A 13 8.02 -3.25 -12.80
C ILE A 13 6.59 -3.79 -12.84
N MET A 14 5.66 -3.02 -13.39
CA MET A 14 4.24 -3.40 -13.43
C MET A 14 3.94 -4.51 -14.43
N HIS A 15 4.78 -4.68 -15.45
CA HIS A 15 4.69 -5.76 -16.45
C HIS A 15 5.57 -6.99 -16.12
N ALA A 16 6.47 -6.90 -15.13
CA ALA A 16 7.26 -8.03 -14.67
C ALA A 16 6.39 -9.09 -13.97
N GLU A 17 6.84 -10.35 -13.97
CA GLU A 17 6.19 -11.45 -13.25
C GLU A 17 6.26 -11.23 -11.73
N ASP A 18 7.46 -10.94 -11.22
CA ASP A 18 7.72 -10.65 -9.81
C ASP A 18 7.48 -9.16 -9.49
N ARG A 19 6.24 -8.71 -9.69
CA ARG A 19 5.79 -7.31 -9.49
C ARG A 19 6.25 -6.75 -8.14
N ASN A 20 7.36 -6.04 -8.16
CA ASN A 20 8.00 -5.50 -6.98
C ASN A 20 7.21 -4.30 -6.45
N TRP A 21 6.21 -4.59 -5.62
CA TRP A 21 5.24 -3.60 -5.16
C TRP A 21 5.88 -2.48 -4.33
N LEU A 22 6.93 -2.76 -3.57
CA LEU A 22 7.64 -1.74 -2.77
C LEU A 22 8.42 -0.77 -3.66
N THR A 23 9.03 -1.26 -4.74
CA THR A 23 9.70 -0.38 -5.71
C THR A 23 8.68 0.46 -6.47
N ALA A 24 7.56 -0.13 -6.91
CA ALA A 24 6.45 0.61 -7.52
C ALA A 24 5.92 1.70 -6.57
N TYR A 25 5.73 1.38 -5.28
CA TYR A 25 5.35 2.35 -4.26
C TYR A 25 6.34 3.53 -4.18
N ARG A 26 7.64 3.24 -4.11
CA ARG A 26 8.67 4.29 -3.99
C ARG A 26 8.66 5.24 -5.17
N LEU A 27 8.54 4.72 -6.38
CA LEU A 27 8.40 5.51 -7.60
C LEU A 27 7.15 6.40 -7.55
N LEU A 28 5.99 5.84 -7.21
CA LEU A 28 4.73 6.58 -7.07
C LEU A 28 4.82 7.67 -5.99
N ARG A 29 5.47 7.37 -4.86
CA ARG A 29 5.71 8.32 -3.76
C ARG A 29 6.62 9.46 -4.19
N THR A 30 7.69 9.19 -4.94
CA THR A 30 8.57 10.23 -5.50
C THR A 30 7.79 11.16 -6.40
N VAL A 31 7.00 10.64 -7.36
CA VAL A 31 6.17 11.48 -8.25
C VAL A 31 5.17 12.34 -7.47
N SER A 32 4.55 11.77 -6.44
CA SER A 32 3.58 12.47 -5.59
C SER A 32 4.24 13.59 -4.78
N ASN A 33 5.31 13.28 -4.03
CA ASN A 33 5.97 14.20 -3.11
C ASN A 33 6.68 15.35 -3.85
N GLU A 34 7.39 15.04 -4.93
CA GLU A 34 8.12 16.03 -5.73
C GLU A 34 7.23 16.72 -6.77
N LYS A 35 5.95 16.32 -6.86
CA LYS A 35 4.95 16.88 -7.79
C LYS A 35 5.43 16.88 -9.25
N LEU A 36 6.17 15.83 -9.65
CA LEU A 36 6.84 15.75 -10.94
C LEU A 36 5.90 15.83 -12.15
N TRP A 37 4.63 15.44 -11.94
CA TRP A 37 3.55 15.54 -12.92
C TRP A 37 3.27 16.99 -13.39
N LYS A 38 3.57 18.01 -12.57
CA LYS A 38 3.37 19.42 -12.93
C LYS A 38 4.15 19.83 -14.16
N ASN A 39 5.36 19.30 -14.30
CA ASN A 39 6.26 19.64 -15.40
C ASN A 39 5.77 19.13 -16.76
N GLN A 40 4.76 18.25 -16.77
CA GLN A 40 4.11 17.73 -17.98
C GLN A 40 2.69 18.31 -18.19
N GLY A 41 2.29 19.31 -17.41
CA GLY A 41 1.01 20.00 -17.60
C GLY A 41 -0.21 19.32 -16.97
N PHE A 42 -0.02 18.25 -16.17
CA PHE A 42 -1.11 17.67 -15.40
C PHE A 42 -1.52 18.59 -14.23
N TYR A 43 -2.80 18.62 -13.88
CA TYR A 43 -3.37 19.37 -12.76
C TYR A 43 -3.23 18.66 -11.42
N SER A 44 -3.09 17.33 -11.41
CA SER A 44 -2.95 16.55 -10.18
C SER A 44 -2.18 15.24 -10.37
N PHE A 45 -1.72 14.66 -9.25
CA PHE A 45 -1.16 13.31 -9.22
C PHE A 45 -2.14 12.26 -9.76
N THR A 46 -3.43 12.37 -9.41
CA THR A 46 -4.47 11.44 -9.85
C THR A 46 -4.66 11.48 -11.36
N GLU A 47 -4.64 12.68 -11.96
CA GLU A 47 -4.76 12.84 -13.41
C GLU A 47 -3.57 12.21 -14.13
N TRP A 48 -2.35 12.49 -13.67
CA TRP A 48 -1.15 11.84 -14.18
C TRP A 48 -1.21 10.32 -14.03
N LEU A 49 -1.65 9.81 -12.87
CA LEU A 49 -1.73 8.37 -12.61
C LEU A 49 -2.71 7.68 -13.56
N LYS A 50 -3.86 8.32 -13.82
CA LYS A 50 -4.87 7.85 -14.78
C LYS A 50 -4.32 7.78 -16.19
N ASP A 51 -3.70 8.87 -16.64
CA ASP A 51 -3.06 8.93 -17.95
C ASP A 51 -1.97 7.86 -18.10
N PHE A 52 -1.09 7.74 -17.11
CA PHE A 52 -0.05 6.71 -17.07
C PHE A 52 -0.63 5.29 -17.15
N ALA A 53 -1.69 5.01 -16.38
CA ALA A 53 -2.36 3.72 -16.37
C ALA A 53 -2.93 3.36 -17.75
N VAL A 54 -3.62 4.31 -18.41
CA VAL A 54 -4.18 4.14 -19.75
C VAL A 54 -3.07 3.90 -20.78
N ARG A 55 -2.05 4.76 -20.84
CA ARG A 55 -0.94 4.65 -21.80
C ARG A 55 -0.20 3.32 -21.71
N ASN A 56 -0.03 2.79 -20.50
CA ASN A 56 0.75 1.58 -20.25
C ASN A 56 -0.10 0.31 -20.14
N LYS A 57 -1.43 0.40 -20.32
CA LYS A 57 -2.38 -0.73 -20.17
C LYS A 57 -2.28 -1.41 -18.80
N ILE A 58 -2.09 -0.61 -17.75
CA ILE A 58 -2.02 -1.06 -16.36
C ILE A 58 -3.33 -0.66 -15.68
N SER A 59 -3.88 -1.52 -14.81
CA SER A 59 -5.05 -1.14 -14.01
C SER A 59 -4.68 -0.05 -13.01
N GLU A 60 -5.38 1.09 -13.07
CA GLU A 60 -5.23 2.21 -12.11
C GLU A 60 -5.37 1.71 -10.65
N SER A 61 -6.28 0.76 -10.42
CA SER A 61 -6.53 0.17 -9.10
C SER A 61 -5.31 -0.52 -8.50
N VAL A 62 -4.45 -1.13 -9.33
CA VAL A 62 -3.23 -1.81 -8.86
C VAL A 62 -2.18 -0.78 -8.47
N LEU A 63 -2.07 0.33 -9.20
CA LEU A 63 -1.17 1.43 -8.85
C LEU A 63 -1.58 2.07 -7.52
N TRP A 64 -2.88 2.36 -7.35
CA TRP A 64 -3.43 2.84 -6.09
C TRP A 64 -3.21 1.87 -4.94
N ARG A 65 -3.45 0.58 -5.15
CA ARG A 65 -3.19 -0.47 -4.15
C ARG A 65 -1.73 -0.47 -3.71
N ASN A 66 -0.78 -0.43 -4.64
CA ASN A 66 0.65 -0.36 -4.30
C ASN A 66 0.99 0.92 -3.55
N LYS A 67 0.44 2.06 -3.98
CA LYS A 67 0.64 3.35 -3.29
C LYS A 67 0.16 3.28 -1.84
N HIS A 68 -1.06 2.80 -1.65
CA HIS A 68 -1.71 2.72 -0.35
C HIS A 68 -1.03 1.71 0.59
N ALA A 69 -0.65 0.55 0.07
CA ALA A 69 0.08 -0.46 0.83
C ALA A 69 1.42 0.07 1.38
N GLY A 70 2.18 0.81 0.58
CA GLY A 70 3.43 1.38 1.07
C GLY A 70 3.22 2.50 2.08
N ASP A 71 2.13 3.27 1.98
CA ASP A 71 1.79 4.26 3.02
C ASP A 71 1.49 3.57 4.36
N ILE A 72 0.77 2.44 4.33
CA ILE A 72 0.53 1.60 5.51
C ILE A 72 1.86 1.07 6.09
N LEU A 73 2.75 0.55 5.24
CA LEU A 73 4.06 0.06 5.67
C LEU A 73 4.89 1.17 6.34
N TYR A 74 4.89 2.37 5.76
CA TYR A 74 5.62 3.51 6.31
C TYR A 74 5.07 3.94 7.67
N SER A 75 3.74 4.02 7.82
CA SER A 75 3.11 4.30 9.12
C SER A 75 3.40 3.23 10.17
N TYR A 76 3.41 1.95 9.77
CA TYR A 76 3.82 0.86 10.65
C TYR A 76 5.28 1.00 11.10
N CYS A 77 6.20 1.27 10.18
CA CYS A 77 7.62 1.46 10.51
C CYS A 77 7.83 2.64 11.45
N GLU A 78 7.16 3.77 11.18
CA GLU A 78 7.19 4.97 12.02
C GLU A 78 6.73 4.65 13.45
N ALA A 79 5.59 3.96 13.60
CA ALA A 79 5.07 3.54 14.90
C ALA A 79 6.02 2.59 15.66
N LYS A 80 6.88 1.86 14.94
CA LYS A 80 7.91 0.97 15.50
C LYS A 80 9.27 1.65 15.69
N GLY A 81 9.40 2.94 15.38
CA GLY A 81 10.68 3.66 15.41
C GLY A 81 11.69 3.17 14.38
N ARG A 82 11.21 2.56 13.27
CA ARG A 82 12.03 2.02 12.18
C ARG A 82 12.02 2.97 10.98
N ASP A 83 13.14 3.05 10.29
CA ASP A 83 13.23 3.76 9.02
C ASP A 83 12.77 2.85 7.86
N ALA A 84 11.58 3.13 7.32
CA ALA A 84 11.01 2.39 6.20
C ALA A 84 11.86 2.44 4.91
N ASN A 85 12.75 3.43 4.77
CA ASN A 85 13.63 3.53 3.61
C ASN A 85 14.74 2.46 3.64
N LYS A 86 15.03 1.87 4.81
CA LYS A 86 16.01 0.79 4.94
C LYS A 86 15.48 -0.58 4.53
N ILE A 87 14.16 -0.73 4.42
CA ILE A 87 13.54 -1.98 3.96
C ILE A 87 13.87 -2.18 2.48
N ARG A 88 14.42 -3.33 2.13
CA ARG A 88 14.75 -3.65 0.74
C ARG A 88 13.63 -4.48 0.13
N PRO A 89 13.33 -4.32 -1.17
CA PRO A 89 12.29 -5.10 -1.81
C PRO A 89 12.46 -6.62 -1.73
N GLU A 90 13.70 -7.09 -1.67
CA GLU A 90 14.06 -8.49 -1.51
C GLU A 90 13.88 -9.03 -0.08
N ASP A 91 13.69 -8.15 0.91
CA ASP A 91 13.55 -8.56 2.31
C ASP A 91 12.35 -9.49 2.49
N ARG A 92 12.53 -10.51 3.35
CA ARG A 92 11.47 -11.47 3.71
C ARG A 92 10.20 -10.75 4.16
N GLU A 93 10.34 -9.68 4.93
CA GLU A 93 9.22 -8.86 5.41
C GLU A 93 8.35 -8.34 4.25
N VAL A 94 8.93 -7.85 3.15
CA VAL A 94 8.20 -7.33 2.00
C VAL A 94 7.44 -8.41 1.24
N ARG A 95 8.02 -9.62 1.16
CA ARG A 95 7.36 -10.79 0.56
C ARG A 95 6.15 -11.25 1.37
N ILE A 96 6.21 -11.11 2.70
CA ILE A 96 5.13 -11.49 3.61
C ILE A 96 4.04 -10.41 3.67
N LEU A 97 4.45 -9.14 3.75
CA LEU A 97 3.58 -7.96 3.80
C LEU A 97 3.08 -7.57 2.39
N THR A 98 2.38 -8.49 1.74
CA THR A 98 1.76 -8.21 0.44
C THR A 98 0.74 -7.06 0.54
N PRO A 99 0.52 -6.27 -0.54
CA PRO A 99 -0.44 -5.18 -0.55
C PRO A 99 -1.84 -5.56 -0.04
N GLY A 100 -2.34 -6.73 -0.43
CA GLY A 100 -3.66 -7.19 0.01
C GLY A 100 -3.76 -7.47 1.51
N LYS A 101 -2.69 -7.96 2.16
CA LYS A 101 -2.69 -8.17 3.61
C LYS A 101 -2.64 -6.82 4.36
N LEU A 102 -1.85 -5.87 3.87
CA LEU A 102 -1.77 -4.52 4.44
C LEU A 102 -3.12 -3.80 4.31
N GLU A 103 -3.77 -3.87 3.15
CA GLU A 103 -5.12 -3.31 2.94
C GLU A 103 -6.15 -3.92 3.91
N LEU A 104 -6.14 -5.23 4.10
CA LEU A 104 -7.05 -5.89 5.04
C LEU A 104 -6.75 -5.48 6.48
N ALA A 105 -5.48 -5.45 6.89
CA ALA A 105 -5.08 -5.01 8.22
C ALA A 105 -5.58 -3.58 8.51
N GLN A 106 -5.43 -2.65 7.56
CA GLN A 106 -5.94 -1.29 7.73
C GLN A 106 -7.47 -1.23 7.72
N LYS A 107 -8.16 -2.04 6.92
CA LYS A 107 -9.64 -2.07 6.92
C LYS A 107 -10.19 -2.54 8.26
N ILE A 108 -9.56 -3.55 8.88
CA ILE A 108 -9.90 -4.05 10.21
C ILE A 108 -9.60 -2.99 11.28
N SER A 109 -8.42 -2.36 11.21
CA SER A 109 -8.00 -1.38 12.21
C SER A 109 -8.90 -0.13 12.23
N LYS A 110 -9.38 0.31 11.05
CA LYS A 110 -10.39 1.39 10.93
C LYS A 110 -11.77 1.04 11.48
N GLN A 111 -12.01 -0.21 11.86
CA GLN A 111 -13.22 -0.60 12.60
C GLN A 111 -13.07 -0.40 14.11
N GLN A 112 -11.89 -0.04 14.60
CA GLN A 112 -11.68 0.35 15.99
C GLN A 112 -12.02 1.83 16.18
N ASP A 113 -12.20 2.25 17.43
CA ASP A 113 -12.32 3.66 17.77
C ASP A 113 -10.99 4.38 17.58
N GLY A 114 -11.00 5.66 17.18
CA GLY A 114 -9.85 6.32 16.54
C GLY A 114 -8.50 6.26 17.28
N LYS A 115 -8.47 6.10 18.60
CA LYS A 115 -7.22 5.94 19.38
C LYS A 115 -6.60 4.54 19.25
N ASP A 116 -7.40 3.52 18.94
CA ASP A 116 -6.97 2.12 18.86
C ASP A 116 -6.69 1.66 17.43
N ASP A 117 -7.01 2.46 16.41
CA ASP A 117 -6.74 2.14 14.99
C ASP A 117 -5.25 1.83 14.75
N LEU A 118 -4.35 2.77 15.08
CA LEU A 118 -2.91 2.57 14.87
C LEU A 118 -2.37 1.38 15.68
N LYS A 119 -2.82 1.21 16.93
CA LYS A 119 -2.42 0.10 17.79
C LYS A 119 -2.85 -1.24 17.19
N CYS A 120 -4.08 -1.32 16.71
CA CYS A 120 -4.62 -2.50 16.04
C CYS A 120 -3.85 -2.81 14.75
N LEU A 121 -3.59 -1.80 13.91
CA LEU A 121 -2.81 -1.94 12.69
C LEU A 121 -1.42 -2.51 12.98
N VAL A 122 -0.72 -1.98 13.98
CA VAL A 122 0.62 -2.45 14.37
C VAL A 122 0.56 -3.90 14.85
N GLN A 123 -0.40 -4.26 15.70
CA GLN A 123 -0.56 -5.62 16.20
C GLN A 123 -0.87 -6.63 15.09
N LEU A 124 -1.77 -6.29 14.16
CA LEU A 124 -2.08 -7.13 13.01
C LEU A 124 -0.86 -7.30 12.11
N THR A 125 -0.13 -6.21 11.86
CA THR A 125 1.08 -6.23 11.01
C THR A 125 2.19 -7.08 11.63
N ASP A 126 2.45 -6.94 12.94
CA ASP A 126 3.41 -7.78 13.67
C ASP A 126 3.04 -9.28 13.54
N ARG A 127 1.76 -9.63 13.71
CA ARG A 127 1.30 -11.03 13.55
C ARG A 127 1.48 -11.55 12.13
N ILE A 128 1.35 -10.71 11.11
CA ILE A 128 1.62 -11.09 9.72
C ILE A 128 3.11 -11.37 9.52
N VAL A 129 3.99 -10.48 9.98
CA VAL A 129 5.47 -10.64 9.87
C VAL A 129 5.96 -11.90 10.58
N ASP A 130 5.38 -12.19 11.76
CA ASP A 130 5.65 -13.39 12.55
C ASP A 130 5.12 -14.69 11.89
N GLY A 131 4.34 -14.60 10.81
CA GLY A 131 3.70 -15.75 10.17
C GLY A 131 2.51 -16.32 10.96
N LYS A 132 2.01 -15.61 11.97
CA LYS A 132 0.86 -15.99 12.81
C LYS A 132 -0.49 -15.49 12.26
N MET A 133 -0.47 -14.90 11.06
CA MET A 133 -1.65 -14.35 10.41
C MET A 133 -1.54 -14.49 8.90
N SER A 134 -2.40 -15.33 8.33
CA SER A 134 -2.57 -15.48 6.89
C SER A 134 -3.49 -14.40 6.33
N ARG A 135 -3.64 -14.39 4.99
CA ARG A 135 -4.62 -13.50 4.34
C ARG A 135 -6.06 -13.93 4.67
N ASN A 136 -6.33 -15.23 4.80
CA ASN A 136 -7.68 -15.73 5.07
C ASN A 136 -8.09 -15.39 6.50
N ASP A 137 -7.18 -15.53 7.47
CA ASP A 137 -7.46 -15.11 8.86
C ASP A 137 -7.85 -13.62 8.94
N LEU A 138 -7.16 -12.74 8.19
CA LEU A 138 -7.53 -11.33 8.11
C LEU A 138 -8.91 -11.12 7.46
N GLN A 139 -9.24 -11.92 6.45
CA GLN A 139 -10.54 -11.84 5.79
C GLN A 139 -11.67 -12.21 6.76
N ASP A 140 -11.51 -13.32 7.49
CA ASP A 140 -12.48 -13.81 8.48
C ASP A 140 -12.68 -12.79 9.62
N ILE A 141 -11.59 -12.18 10.10
CA ILE A 141 -11.66 -11.11 11.10
C ILE A 141 -12.43 -9.90 10.53
N TYR A 142 -12.12 -9.49 9.30
CA TYR A 142 -12.78 -8.34 8.68
C TYR A 142 -14.29 -8.55 8.51
N GLU A 143 -14.70 -9.75 8.09
CA GLU A 143 -16.11 -10.12 7.96
C GLU A 143 -16.82 -10.10 9.31
N SER A 144 -16.24 -10.75 10.32
CA SER A 144 -16.79 -10.80 11.69
C SER A 144 -17.00 -9.41 12.31
N VAL A 145 -16.03 -8.50 12.13
CA VAL A 145 -16.11 -7.14 12.67
C VAL A 145 -17.14 -6.30 11.90
N ARG A 146 -17.22 -6.48 10.58
CA ARG A 146 -18.19 -5.78 9.73
C ARG A 146 -19.63 -6.20 10.07
N GLU A 147 -19.87 -7.49 10.26
CA GLU A 147 -21.18 -8.04 10.66
C GLU A 147 -21.62 -7.51 12.02
N SER A 148 -20.74 -7.56 13.02
CA SER A 148 -21.00 -7.06 14.37
C SER A 148 -21.41 -5.57 14.38
N ARG A 149 -20.76 -4.74 13.56
CA ARG A 149 -21.14 -3.32 13.38
C ARG A 149 -22.46 -3.12 12.65
N SER A 150 -22.81 -4.01 11.73
CA SER A 150 -24.10 -3.93 11.03
C SER A 150 -25.27 -4.32 11.93
N SER A 151 -25.06 -5.26 12.85
CA SER A 151 -26.04 -5.67 13.86
C SER A 151 -26.23 -4.62 14.95
N ASN A 152 -25.18 -3.92 15.39
CA ASN A 152 -25.27 -2.85 16.39
C ASN A 152 -25.91 -1.54 15.88
N LYS A 153 -26.24 -1.45 14.59
CA LYS A 153 -26.90 -0.27 13.98
C LYS A 153 -28.38 -0.48 13.67
N LYS A 154 -28.92 -1.68 13.92
CA LYS A 154 -30.34 -2.01 13.81
C LYS A 154 -31.00 -1.94 15.19
#